data_AF-A0A0L6X0X2-F1
#
_entry.id   AF-A0A0L6X0X2-F1
#
_cell.length_a   1.000
_cell.length_b   1.000
_cell.length_c   1.000
_cell.angle_alpha   90.00
_cell.angle_beta   90.00
_cell.angle_gamma   90.00
#
_symmetry.space_group_name_H-M   'P 1'
#
loop_
_entity.id
_entity.type
_entity.pdbx_description
1 polymer ?
#
loop_
_entity_poly.entity_id
_entity_poly.type
_entity_poly.pdbx_seq_one_letter_code
_entity_poly.pdbx_strand_id
1 'polypeptide(L)'
;MIDDDDDDEDNYLGFEDPRQDAESNYLPSVSVVLPRQRYSGARNVATIKDVNFLGPNDELVASGSDDGNFFLWHKATGVLHGIYEGDSSVVNMIEGHPYLPLVAVSGIDHTVKASTCALLPYQNTCVLTQIHQLFAPSNNPLSHFSRTENATTIMESNARLTRPQLSRYGIATLLAQARLQLALDGPNEECRNQ
;
A
#
# COMPACT_ATOMS: atom_id res chain seq x y z
N MET A 1 37.94 1.54 54.84
CA MET A 1 36.90 2.04 53.94
C MET A 1 36.46 0.82 53.17
N ILE A 2 35.24 0.38 53.47
CA ILE A 2 34.57 -0.74 52.84
C ILE A 2 33.87 -0.09 51.67
N ASP A 3 34.31 -0.42 50.46
CA ASP A 3 33.71 0.10 49.23
C ASP A 3 32.81 -1.01 48.68
N ASP A 4 31.53 -0.77 48.94
CA ASP A 4 30.27 -1.19 48.34
C ASP A 4 30.30 -2.24 47.21
N ASP A 5 29.55 -3.30 47.47
CA ASP A 5 28.94 -4.22 46.52
C ASP A 5 28.07 -3.44 45.49
N ASP A 6 28.31 -3.65 44.20
CA ASP A 6 27.30 -3.48 43.16
C ASP A 6 27.43 -4.67 42.19
N ASP A 7 26.63 -5.69 42.50
CA ASP A 7 26.26 -6.81 41.63
C ASP A 7 25.34 -6.27 40.51
N ASP A 8 25.90 -5.90 39.36
CA ASP A 8 25.12 -5.79 38.14
C ASP A 8 25.36 -7.04 37.27
N GLU A 9 24.62 -8.10 37.57
CA GLU A 9 24.35 -9.18 36.64
C GLU A 9 23.65 -8.59 35.40
N ASP A 10 24.43 -8.26 34.37
CA ASP A 10 23.92 -8.00 33.03
C ASP A 10 23.23 -9.26 32.50
N ASN A 11 21.94 -9.39 32.80
CA ASN A 11 21.02 -10.35 32.20
C ASN A 11 20.90 -10.00 30.71
N TYR A 12 21.82 -10.54 29.92
CA TYR A 12 21.78 -10.54 28.46
C TYR A 12 20.44 -11.13 28.02
N LEU A 13 19.49 -10.26 27.70
CA LEU A 13 18.20 -10.61 27.16
C LEU A 13 18.40 -11.59 26.00
N GLY A 14 17.98 -12.83 26.21
CA GLY A 14 17.98 -13.86 25.20
C GLY A 14 17.20 -13.36 23.98
N PHE A 15 17.91 -13.16 22.88
CA PHE A 15 17.27 -12.96 21.58
C PHE A 15 16.66 -14.30 21.19
N GLU A 16 15.40 -14.51 21.57
CA GLU A 16 14.63 -15.68 21.19
C GLU A 16 14.58 -15.76 19.65
N ASP A 17 14.95 -16.91 19.09
CA ASP A 17 14.95 -17.15 17.65
C ASP A 17 13.50 -17.09 17.12
N PRO A 18 13.14 -16.13 16.26
CA PRO A 18 11.76 -15.94 15.78
C PRO A 18 11.20 -17.15 15.01
N ARG A 19 12.05 -18.14 14.70
CA ARG A 19 11.66 -19.37 14.01
C ARG A 19 11.06 -20.42 14.93
N GLN A 20 11.23 -20.33 16.26
CA GLN A 20 10.67 -21.31 17.19
C GLN A 20 9.16 -21.13 17.41
N ASP A 21 8.62 -19.92 17.28
CA ASP A 21 7.19 -19.64 17.48
C ASP A 21 6.31 -19.90 16.24
N ALA A 22 6.93 -20.19 15.09
CA ALA A 22 6.21 -20.42 13.84
C ALA A 22 5.54 -21.80 13.77
N GLU A 23 6.06 -22.80 14.48
CA GLU A 23 5.47 -24.15 14.48
C GLU A 23 4.31 -24.31 15.48
N SER A 24 4.28 -23.56 16.59
CA SER A 24 3.29 -23.76 17.65
C SER A 24 1.91 -23.12 17.38
N ASN A 25 1.83 -22.20 16.40
CA ASN A 25 0.60 -21.48 16.07
C ASN A 25 -0.09 -21.96 14.78
N TYR A 26 0.32 -23.11 14.24
CA TYR A 26 -0.36 -23.70 13.08
C TYR A 26 -1.72 -24.28 13.50
N LEU A 27 -2.81 -23.58 13.16
CA LEU A 27 -4.18 -24.05 13.36
C LEU A 27 -4.68 -24.71 12.07
N PRO A 28 -4.51 -26.04 11.87
CA PRO A 28 -4.84 -26.73 10.63
C PRO A 28 -6.34 -26.69 10.27
N SER A 29 -7.21 -26.33 11.22
CA SER A 29 -8.66 -26.19 11.00
C SER A 29 -9.09 -24.80 10.53
N VAL A 30 -8.19 -23.82 10.47
CA VAL A 30 -8.50 -22.47 10.04
C VAL A 30 -8.12 -22.32 8.58
N SER A 31 -9.12 -22.18 7.71
CA SER A 31 -8.89 -21.97 6.27
C SER A 31 -8.17 -20.66 6.02
N VAL A 32 -7.05 -20.71 5.31
CA VAL A 32 -6.33 -19.53 4.85
C VAL A 32 -7.11 -18.87 3.71
N VAL A 33 -7.54 -17.62 3.91
CA VAL A 33 -8.18 -16.82 2.87
C VAL A 33 -7.10 -16.12 2.05
N LEU A 34 -7.00 -16.46 0.76
CA LEU A 34 -6.04 -15.84 -0.15
C LEU A 34 -6.54 -14.47 -0.66
N PRO A 35 -5.63 -13.53 -0.98
CA PRO A 35 -6.00 -12.25 -1.59
C PRO A 35 -6.80 -12.45 -2.88
N ARG A 36 -7.99 -11.84 -2.95
CA ARG A 36 -8.91 -12.01 -4.09
C ARG A 36 -8.63 -11.06 -5.26
N GLN A 37 -8.14 -9.86 -4.97
CA GLN A 37 -7.91 -8.81 -5.97
C GLN A 37 -6.73 -7.94 -5.55
N ARG A 38 -6.01 -7.39 -6.53
CA ARG A 38 -4.94 -6.41 -6.31
C ARG A 38 -5.31 -5.09 -6.97
N TYR A 39 -5.08 -3.99 -6.25
CA TYR A 39 -5.16 -2.63 -6.76
C TYR A 39 -3.74 -2.08 -6.89
N SER A 40 -3.42 -1.44 -8.02
CA SER A 40 -2.07 -1.00 -8.35
C SER A 40 -2.04 0.45 -8.79
N GLY A 41 -0.90 1.11 -8.59
CA GLY A 41 -0.64 2.50 -9.00
C GLY A 41 -0.24 3.40 -7.83
N ALA A 42 -0.82 3.16 -6.66
CA ALA A 42 -0.42 3.85 -5.44
C ALA A 42 0.96 3.39 -4.95
N ARG A 43 1.68 4.30 -4.29
CA ARG A 43 3.00 4.07 -3.72
C ARG A 43 2.88 3.97 -2.19
N ASN A 44 3.33 2.84 -1.63
CA ASN A 44 3.32 2.55 -0.20
C ASN A 44 4.69 2.01 0.26
N VAL A 45 5.75 2.77 0.02
CA VAL A 45 7.13 2.35 0.33
C VAL A 45 7.69 2.98 1.59
N ALA A 46 7.25 4.20 1.92
CA ALA A 46 7.83 4.99 3.00
C ALA A 46 6.96 4.97 4.27
N THR A 47 5.64 5.04 4.11
CA THR A 47 4.71 5.01 5.25
C THR A 47 3.51 4.10 5.00
N ILE A 48 2.85 3.72 6.10
CA ILE A 48 1.62 2.91 6.09
C ILE A 48 0.46 3.73 5.51
N LYS A 49 -0.42 3.07 4.76
CA LYS A 49 -1.60 3.65 4.14
C LYS A 49 -2.84 2.98 4.67
N ASP A 50 -3.82 3.80 5.00
CA ASP A 50 -5.17 3.36 5.25
C ASP A 50 -5.90 3.05 3.94
N VAL A 51 -6.87 2.14 4.01
CA VAL A 51 -7.67 1.69 2.87
C VAL A 51 -9.14 1.68 3.28
N ASN A 52 -9.97 2.34 2.49
CA ASN A 52 -11.39 2.49 2.80
C ASN A 52 -12.28 2.08 1.62
N PHE A 53 -13.52 1.72 1.91
CA PHE A 53 -14.56 1.54 0.89
C PHE A 53 -15.38 2.81 0.77
N LEU A 54 -15.66 3.23 -0.46
CA LEU A 54 -16.45 4.42 -0.74
C LEU A 54 -17.64 4.09 -1.65
N GLY A 55 -18.69 4.89 -1.47
CA GLY A 55 -19.96 4.77 -2.20
C GLY A 55 -21.03 4.04 -1.39
N PRO A 56 -22.32 4.25 -1.73
CA PRO A 56 -23.44 3.66 -1.01
C PRO A 56 -23.43 2.12 -0.97
N ASN A 57 -22.73 1.45 -1.90
CA ASN A 57 -22.62 -0.01 -1.95
C ASN A 57 -21.16 -0.49 -1.93
N ASP A 58 -20.26 0.31 -1.37
CA ASP A 58 -18.81 0.05 -1.35
C ASP A 58 -18.25 -0.24 -2.76
N GLU A 59 -18.75 0.44 -3.78
CA GLU A 59 -18.36 0.20 -5.17
C GLU A 59 -16.90 0.58 -5.48
N LEU A 60 -16.29 1.42 -4.63
CA LEU A 60 -14.93 1.91 -4.77
C LEU A 60 -14.05 1.48 -3.60
N VAL A 61 -12.78 1.26 -3.91
CA VAL A 61 -11.70 1.12 -2.93
C VAL A 61 -10.85 2.38 -3.01
N ALA A 62 -10.52 2.96 -1.87
CA ALA A 62 -9.69 4.15 -1.73
C ALA A 62 -8.40 3.83 -0.96
N SER A 63 -7.27 4.39 -1.39
CA SER A 63 -6.01 4.31 -0.66
C SER A 63 -5.18 5.58 -0.86
N GLY A 64 -4.48 5.99 0.19
CA GLY A 64 -3.46 7.04 0.11
C GLY A 64 -2.19 6.56 -0.60
N SER A 65 -1.29 7.49 -0.89
CA SER A 65 0.00 7.23 -1.54
C SER A 65 1.09 8.21 -1.07
N ASP A 66 2.35 7.77 -1.16
CA ASP A 66 3.56 8.52 -0.79
C ASP A 66 3.89 9.69 -1.75
N ASP A 67 3.08 9.88 -2.79
CA ASP A 67 3.23 10.94 -3.80
C ASP A 67 2.27 12.12 -3.56
N GLY A 68 1.63 12.18 -2.39
CA GLY A 68 0.65 13.21 -2.02
C GLY A 68 -0.73 13.01 -2.65
N ASN A 69 -0.91 11.95 -3.44
CA ASN A 69 -2.19 11.63 -4.05
C ASN A 69 -2.92 10.53 -3.27
N PHE A 70 -4.22 10.44 -3.49
CA PHE A 70 -5.00 9.25 -3.20
C PHE A 70 -5.62 8.68 -4.46
N PHE A 71 -5.85 7.37 -4.44
CA PHE A 71 -6.27 6.59 -5.58
C PHE A 71 -7.62 5.97 -5.27
N LEU A 72 -8.53 6.03 -6.25
CA LEU A 72 -9.80 5.33 -6.22
C LEU A 72 -9.81 4.25 -7.31
N TRP A 73 -10.23 3.05 -6.96
CA TRP A 73 -10.43 1.95 -7.91
C TRP A 73 -11.84 1.39 -7.80
N HIS A 74 -12.38 0.90 -8.91
CA HIS A 74 -13.59 0.10 -8.89
C HIS A 74 -13.34 -1.23 -8.17
N LYS A 75 -14.07 -1.50 -7.08
CA LYS A 75 -13.94 -2.71 -6.27
C LYS A 75 -14.05 -3.98 -7.12
N ALA A 76 -15.05 -4.03 -8.00
CA ALA A 76 -15.38 -5.21 -8.79
C ALA A 76 -14.37 -5.54 -9.90
N THR A 77 -13.76 -4.52 -10.52
CA THR A 77 -12.89 -4.71 -11.70
C THR A 77 -11.41 -4.49 -11.41
N GLY A 78 -11.07 -3.81 -10.31
CA GLY A 78 -9.69 -3.37 -10.05
C GLY A 78 -9.23 -2.20 -10.90
N VAL A 79 -10.08 -1.67 -11.78
CA VAL A 79 -9.73 -0.58 -12.69
C VAL A 79 -9.66 0.73 -11.92
N LEU A 80 -8.62 1.53 -12.20
CA LEU A 80 -8.45 2.86 -11.65
C LEU A 80 -9.65 3.75 -12.07
N HIS A 81 -10.35 4.27 -11.08
CA HIS A 81 -11.43 5.24 -11.26
C HIS A 81 -10.86 6.66 -11.37
N GLY A 82 -9.92 7.01 -10.48
CA GLY A 82 -9.31 8.34 -10.48
C GLY A 82 -8.14 8.46 -9.51
N ILE A 83 -7.33 9.50 -9.73
CA ILE A 83 -6.24 9.92 -8.85
C ILE A 83 -6.54 11.35 -8.44
N TYR A 84 -6.45 11.63 -7.15
CA TYR A 84 -6.84 12.91 -6.59
C TYR A 84 -5.76 13.43 -5.66
N GLU A 85 -5.53 14.74 -5.69
CA GLU A 85 -4.59 15.39 -4.79
C GLU A 85 -5.17 15.46 -3.37
N GLY A 86 -4.45 14.91 -2.39
CA GLY A 86 -4.91 14.83 -1.00
C GLY A 86 -3.98 15.55 -0.02
N ASP A 87 -2.67 15.40 -0.17
CA ASP A 87 -1.66 15.97 0.71
C ASP A 87 -0.54 16.62 -0.11
N SER A 88 0.17 17.58 0.46
CA SER A 88 1.33 18.16 -0.23
C SER A 88 2.54 17.21 -0.30
N SER A 89 2.57 16.20 0.57
CA SER A 89 3.66 15.24 0.70
C SER A 89 3.20 13.79 0.60
N VAL A 90 2.40 13.31 1.56
CA VAL A 90 2.00 11.90 1.66
C VAL A 90 0.60 11.84 2.21
N VAL A 91 -0.29 11.09 1.55
CA VAL A 91 -1.61 10.80 2.10
C VAL A 91 -1.53 9.50 2.89
N ASN A 92 -1.86 9.53 4.18
CA ASN A 92 -1.86 8.34 5.03
C ASN A 92 -3.27 7.81 5.30
N MET A 93 -4.24 8.72 5.44
CA MET A 93 -5.59 8.37 5.90
C MET A 93 -6.68 8.95 5.00
N ILE A 94 -7.73 8.17 4.77
CA ILE A 94 -8.89 8.57 3.98
C ILE A 94 -10.14 8.04 4.66
N GLU A 95 -10.99 8.95 5.13
CA GLU A 95 -12.21 8.60 5.83
C GLU A 95 -13.44 9.18 5.15
N GLY A 96 -14.36 8.30 4.76
CA GLY A 96 -15.67 8.69 4.23
C GLY A 96 -16.60 9.13 5.36
N HIS A 97 -17.38 10.19 5.13
CA HIS A 97 -18.49 10.51 6.02
C HIS A 97 -19.59 9.43 5.88
N PRO A 98 -20.17 8.92 6.98
CA PRO A 98 -21.09 7.78 6.95
C PRO A 98 -22.37 8.00 6.13
N TYR A 99 -22.78 9.26 5.92
CA TYR A 99 -24.04 9.61 5.25
C TYR A 99 -23.93 10.62 4.13
N LEU A 100 -22.80 11.31 4.02
CA LEU A 100 -22.64 12.42 3.09
C LEU A 100 -21.58 12.02 2.08
N PRO A 101 -21.66 12.50 0.84
CA PRO A 101 -20.64 12.25 -0.18
C PRO A 101 -19.39 13.08 0.11
N LEU A 102 -18.86 13.02 1.34
CA LEU A 102 -17.69 13.73 1.82
C LEU A 102 -16.60 12.73 2.20
N VAL A 103 -15.36 13.08 1.89
CA VAL A 103 -14.18 12.36 2.35
C VAL A 103 -13.26 13.33 3.07
N ALA A 104 -12.71 12.91 4.20
CA ALA A 104 -11.62 13.57 4.89
C ALA A 104 -10.31 12.85 4.56
N VAL A 105 -9.27 13.62 4.29
CA VAL A 105 -7.95 13.12 3.91
C VAL A 105 -6.91 13.79 4.79
N SER A 106 -5.98 12.99 5.30
CA SER A 106 -4.87 13.48 6.11
C SER A 106 -3.57 12.76 5.77
N GLY A 107 -2.47 13.45 6.06
CA GLY A 107 -1.15 13.04 5.66
C GLY A 107 -0.07 13.44 6.65
N ILE A 108 1.12 13.73 6.12
CA ILE A 108 2.27 14.24 6.89
C ILE A 108 2.25 15.77 6.96
N ASP A 109 1.46 16.44 6.12
CA ASP A 109 1.33 17.89 6.20
C ASP A 109 0.57 18.35 7.47
N HIS A 110 0.60 19.66 7.74
CA HIS A 110 -0.03 20.25 8.93
C HIS A 110 -1.53 20.48 8.75
N THR A 111 -2.15 19.89 7.73
CA THR A 111 -3.54 20.15 7.35
C THR A 111 -4.34 18.85 7.26
N VAL A 112 -5.63 18.96 7.56
CA VAL A 112 -6.61 17.92 7.22
C VAL A 112 -7.52 18.55 6.19
N LYS A 113 -7.80 17.81 5.12
CA LYS A 113 -8.58 18.34 4.01
C LYS A 113 -9.83 17.51 3.83
N ALA A 114 -10.95 18.17 3.58
CA ALA A 114 -12.23 17.50 3.36
C ALA A 114 -12.77 17.88 2.00
N SER A 115 -13.42 16.94 1.30
CA SER A 115 -13.92 17.20 -0.04
C SER A 115 -15.10 16.34 -0.41
N THR A 116 -15.96 16.90 -1.26
CA THR A 116 -17.09 16.19 -1.81
C THR A 116 -16.64 15.18 -2.84
N CYS A 117 -16.82 13.89 -2.56
CA CYS A 117 -16.67 12.82 -3.54
C CYS A 117 -18.05 12.55 -4.15
N ALA A 118 -18.42 13.31 -5.18
CA ALA A 118 -19.71 13.15 -5.85
C ALA A 118 -19.72 11.87 -6.72
N LEU A 119 -20.22 10.78 -6.16
CA LEU A 119 -20.44 9.51 -6.85
C LEU A 119 -21.89 9.44 -7.34
N LEU A 120 -22.22 10.15 -8.42
CA LEU A 120 -23.57 10.08 -9.02
C LEU A 120 -23.54 9.45 -10.41
N PRO A 121 -24.33 8.38 -10.65
CA PRO A 121 -24.79 8.02 -11.97
C PRO A 121 -26.24 8.51 -12.14
N TYR A 122 -26.49 9.70 -12.70
CA TYR A 122 -27.86 10.05 -13.11
C TYR A 122 -27.93 11.11 -14.23
N GLN A 123 -28.37 10.64 -15.40
CA GLN A 123 -28.98 11.35 -16.53
C GLN A 123 -28.23 12.53 -17.18
N ASN A 124 -27.63 12.25 -18.34
CA ASN A 124 -27.52 13.13 -19.52
C ASN A 124 -27.06 14.59 -19.33
N THR A 125 -26.35 14.89 -18.27
CA THR A 125 -25.51 16.09 -18.21
C THR A 125 -24.23 15.69 -17.51
N CYS A 126 -23.17 15.45 -18.28
CA CYS A 126 -21.82 15.51 -17.76
C CYS A 126 -21.54 16.97 -17.42
N VAL A 127 -22.12 17.46 -16.33
CA VAL A 127 -21.48 18.53 -15.59
C VAL A 127 -20.25 17.86 -15.00
N LEU A 128 -19.08 18.34 -15.39
CA LEU A 128 -17.85 18.19 -14.62
C LEU A 128 -18.10 18.83 -13.25
N THR A 129 -18.94 18.21 -12.41
CA THR A 129 -19.33 18.76 -11.12
C THR A 129 -18.14 18.61 -10.21
N GLN A 130 -17.30 19.64 -10.30
CA GLN A 130 -16.34 20.12 -9.33
C GLN A 130 -16.53 19.43 -7.98
N ILE A 131 -15.46 18.77 -7.54
CA ILE A 131 -15.17 18.68 -6.11
C ILE A 131 -15.13 20.14 -5.61
N HIS A 132 -16.24 20.65 -5.09
CA HIS A 132 -16.29 21.98 -4.48
C HIS A 132 -15.44 21.92 -3.20
N GLN A 133 -14.36 22.70 -3.19
CA GLN A 133 -13.25 22.65 -2.24
C GLN A 133 -13.66 22.71 -0.75
N LEU A 134 -13.06 21.82 0.04
CA LEU A 134 -12.42 22.16 1.31
C LEU A 134 -10.99 21.52 1.36
N PHE A 135 -10.30 21.47 0.21
CA PHE A 135 -8.85 21.26 0.17
C PHE A 135 -8.15 22.61 0.36
N ALA A 136 -7.15 22.68 1.26
CA ALA A 136 -6.27 23.84 1.38
C ALA A 136 -5.82 24.28 -0.02
N PRO A 137 -5.91 25.58 -0.37
CA PRO A 137 -5.57 26.05 -1.71
C PRO A 137 -4.13 25.63 -1.98
N SER A 138 -3.91 24.78 -2.99
CA SER A 138 -2.60 24.72 -3.60
C SER A 138 -2.34 26.14 -4.13
N ASN A 139 -1.13 26.68 -3.97
CA ASN A 139 -0.77 28.00 -4.53
C ASN A 139 -0.82 28.03 -6.07
N ASN A 140 -1.32 26.96 -6.71
CA ASN A 140 -1.38 26.79 -8.14
C ASN A 140 -2.85 26.83 -8.63
N PRO A 141 -3.30 27.95 -9.20
CA PRO A 141 -4.67 28.09 -9.72
C PRO A 141 -4.97 27.17 -10.92
N LEU A 142 -4.01 26.38 -11.40
CA LEU A 142 -4.15 25.42 -12.50
C LEU A 142 -4.17 23.95 -12.04
N SER A 143 -4.07 23.62 -10.75
CA SER A 143 -4.11 22.21 -10.33
C SER A 143 -5.55 21.68 -10.42
N HIS A 144 -5.89 21.02 -11.53
CA HIS A 144 -7.08 20.19 -11.59
C HIS A 144 -6.92 19.09 -10.52
N PHE A 145 -7.80 19.10 -9.49
CA PHE A 145 -7.70 18.21 -8.33
C PHE A 145 -7.71 16.73 -8.73
N SER A 146 -8.41 16.40 -9.82
CA SER A 146 -8.36 15.08 -10.44
C SER A 146 -7.21 15.02 -11.45
N ARG A 147 -6.29 14.08 -11.26
CA ARG A 147 -5.11 13.88 -12.12
C ARG A 147 -5.31 12.72 -13.11
N THR A 148 -6.55 12.43 -13.50
CA THR A 148 -6.90 11.33 -14.42
C THR A 148 -6.16 11.41 -15.76
N GLU A 149 -5.96 12.62 -16.31
CA GLU A 149 -5.23 12.82 -17.57
C GLU A 149 -3.74 12.45 -17.47
N ASN A 150 -3.15 12.59 -16.28
CA ASN A 150 -1.75 12.26 -16.00
C ASN A 150 -1.60 10.90 -15.29
N ALA A 151 -2.67 10.10 -15.23
CA ALA A 151 -2.69 8.90 -14.41
C ALA A 151 -1.63 7.87 -14.82
N THR A 152 -1.41 7.70 -16.11
CA THR A 152 -0.37 6.78 -16.64
C THR A 152 1.02 7.17 -16.15
N THR A 153 1.37 8.45 -16.29
CA THR A 153 2.67 9.00 -15.86
C THR A 153 2.87 8.85 -14.35
N ILE A 154 1.84 9.14 -13.55
CA ILE A 154 1.89 9.00 -12.09
C ILE A 154 2.09 7.54 -11.71
N MET A 155 1.29 6.63 -12.27
CA MET A 155 1.39 5.20 -11.99
C MET A 155 2.73 4.60 -12.43
N GLU A 156 3.27 5.02 -13.58
CA GLU A 156 4.59 4.59 -14.03
C GLU A 156 5.70 5.09 -13.11
N SER A 157 5.64 6.36 -12.68
CA SER A 157 6.59 6.93 -11.72
C SER A 157 6.54 6.16 -10.40
N ASN A 158 5.35 5.95 -9.86
CA ASN A 158 5.14 5.18 -8.63
C ASN A 158 5.65 3.74 -8.79
N ALA A 159 5.36 3.08 -9.91
CA ALA A 159 5.85 1.73 -10.17
C ALA A 159 7.39 1.65 -10.23
N ARG A 160 8.08 2.68 -10.74
CA ARG A 160 9.57 2.73 -10.76
C ARG A 160 10.12 2.89 -9.35
N LEU A 161 9.47 3.70 -8.51
CA LEU A 161 9.92 4.00 -7.15
C LEU A 161 9.54 2.92 -6.12
N THR A 162 8.53 2.09 -6.42
CA THR A 162 8.12 0.93 -5.62
C THR A 162 8.92 -0.34 -5.92
N ARG A 163 9.67 -0.37 -7.04
CA ARG A 163 10.57 -1.49 -7.30
C ARG A 163 11.70 -1.46 -6.27
N PRO A 164 11.96 -2.57 -5.54
CA PRO A 164 13.18 -2.67 -4.78
C PRO A 164 14.33 -2.45 -5.75
N GLN A 165 15.19 -1.46 -5.47
CA GLN A 165 16.45 -1.29 -6.17
C GLN A 165 17.22 -2.57 -5.90
N LEU A 166 17.18 -3.52 -6.85
CA LEU A 166 18.02 -4.70 -6.81
C LEU A 166 19.45 -4.19 -6.85
N SER A 167 20.04 -4.06 -5.67
CA SER A 167 21.48 -3.93 -5.49
C SER A 167 22.16 -4.94 -6.39
N ARG A 168 23.28 -4.59 -7.04
CA ARG A 168 24.04 -5.54 -7.88
C ARG A 168 24.34 -6.86 -7.14
N TYR A 169 24.40 -6.81 -5.82
CA TYR A 169 24.57 -7.97 -4.93
C TYR A 169 23.32 -8.86 -4.83
N GLY A 170 22.11 -8.31 -4.98
CA GLY A 170 20.85 -9.05 -4.93
C GLY A 170 20.63 -9.94 -6.15
N ILE A 171 21.00 -9.48 -7.36
CA ILE A 171 20.89 -10.28 -8.60
C ILE A 171 21.85 -11.47 -8.55
N ALA A 172 23.09 -11.26 -8.09
CA ALA A 172 24.07 -12.33 -7.95
C ALA A 172 23.61 -13.41 -6.95
N THR A 173 23.01 -12.98 -5.84
CA THR A 173 22.50 -13.89 -4.80
C THR A 173 21.28 -14.69 -5.30
N LEU A 174 20.36 -14.05 -6.02
CA LEU A 174 19.17 -14.70 -6.58
C LEU A 174 19.55 -15.72 -7.68
N LEU A 175 20.52 -15.38 -8.54
CA LEU A 175 21.05 -16.30 -9.55
C LEU A 175 21.84 -17.45 -8.92
N ALA A 176 22.57 -17.20 -7.83
CA ALA A 176 23.26 -18.25 -7.09
C ALA A 176 22.27 -19.23 -6.44
N GLN A 177 21.20 -18.72 -5.83
CA GLN A 177 20.13 -19.56 -5.26
C GLN A 177 19.37 -20.33 -6.34
N ALA A 178 19.01 -19.70 -7.46
CA ALA A 178 18.36 -20.39 -8.58
C ALA A 178 19.26 -21.48 -9.20
N ARG A 179 20.57 -21.24 -9.30
CA ARG A 179 21.54 -22.26 -9.73
C ARG A 179 21.68 -23.40 -8.74
N LEU A 180 21.65 -23.12 -7.44
CA LEU A 180 21.70 -24.15 -6.41
C LEU A 180 20.44 -25.02 -6.43
N GLN A 181 19.27 -24.41 -6.64
CA GLN A 181 17.99 -25.13 -6.76
C GLN A 181 17.97 -26.06 -7.98
N LEU A 182 18.45 -25.59 -9.14
CA LEU A 182 18.58 -26.40 -10.34
C LEU A 182 19.64 -27.51 -10.21
N ALA A 183 20.63 -27.34 -9.33
CA ALA A 183 21.63 -28.37 -9.04
C ALA A 183 21.10 -29.45 -8.07
N LEU A 184 20.11 -29.11 -7.23
CA LEU A 184 19.42 -30.07 -6.36
C LEU A 184 18.36 -30.87 -7.12
N ASP A 185 17.76 -30.30 -8.18
CA ASP A 185 16.80 -30.98 -9.08
C ASP A 185 17.48 -31.75 -10.24
N GLY A 186 18.70 -32.26 -10.03
CA GLY A 186 19.40 -33.13 -10.99
C GLY A 186 18.62 -34.42 -11.27
N PRO A 187 18.79 -35.04 -12.46
CA PRO A 187 17.87 -36.06 -12.97
C PRO A 187 17.86 -37.31 -12.08
N ASN A 188 16.67 -37.71 -11.61
CA ASN A 188 16.44 -38.99 -10.93
C ASN A 188 16.95 -40.15 -11.80
N GLU A 189 18.11 -40.70 -11.46
CA GLU A 189 18.57 -42.01 -11.93
C GLU A 189 17.78 -43.12 -11.23
N GLU A 190 16.48 -43.24 -11.52
CA GLU A 190 15.69 -44.42 -11.16
C GLU A 190 14.90 -44.89 -12.38
N CYS A 191 15.61 -45.38 -13.40
CA CYS A 191 15.03 -46.29 -14.39
C CYS A 191 16.12 -47.11 -15.09
N ARG A 192 16.91 -47.86 -14.32
CA ARG A 192 17.68 -49.00 -14.80
C ARG A 192 17.93 -49.95 -13.63
N ASN A 193 17.06 -50.94 -13.48
CA ASN A 193 17.42 -52.37 -13.44
C ASN A 193 16.21 -53.22 -13.04
N GLN A 194 15.87 -54.13 -13.96
CA GLN A 194 15.23 -55.45 -13.80
C GLN A 194 13.76 -55.51 -13.37
#